data_AF-A0A8K0KFY8-F1
#
_entry.id   AF-A0A8K0KFY8-F1
#
_cell.length_a   1.000
_cell.length_b   1.000
_cell.length_c   1.000
_cell.angle_alpha   90.00
_cell.angle_beta   90.00
_cell.angle_gamma   90.00
#
_symmetry.space_group_name_H-M   'P 1'
#
loop_
_entity.id
_entity.type
_entity.pdbx_description
1 polymer ?
#
loop_
_entity_poly.entity_id
_entity_poly.type
_entity_poly.pdbx_seq_one_letter_code
_entity_poly.pdbx_strand_id
1 'polypeptide(L)'
;MFCLGFRNPCLVNNGGCQDICGLDARGSVVCSCYLGRNLVSGGDSNGTQCIGQSMSCSEDSFHCVNGGCIPHTFTCDGINHCPDHSDENEKYCATRPCKPGHFHCNNNHCIYENQTCDQVNDCGDGSDELNCTCPQDHFRCGKKQAGPCILSHFRCDNDPDCPDASDEMGCPPQNCSVTLHHINTSDSLVKCQHTTACIHANWICDGENDCWDGSDELNCGSLASECAFVP
;
A
#
# COMPACT_ATOMS: atom_id res chain seq x y z
N MET A 1 -58.68 -3.02 -33.32
CA MET A 1 -58.27 -1.97 -32.37
C MET A 1 -56.75 -1.93 -32.42
N PHE A 2 -56.21 -0.88 -33.04
CA PHE A 2 -54.78 -0.76 -33.36
C PHE A 2 -54.00 -0.52 -32.06
N CYS A 3 -52.95 -1.31 -31.81
CA CYS A 3 -51.88 -0.86 -30.92
C CYS A 3 -51.28 0.39 -31.57
N LEU A 4 -51.59 1.56 -31.04
CA LEU A 4 -50.84 2.78 -31.36
C LEU A 4 -49.43 2.56 -30.83
N GLY A 5 -48.56 2.04 -31.70
CA GLY A 5 -47.16 1.82 -31.41
C GLY A 5 -46.51 3.16 -31.11
N PHE A 6 -46.41 3.50 -29.83
CA PHE A 6 -45.50 4.54 -29.38
C PHE A 6 -44.09 4.07 -29.72
N ARG A 7 -43.62 4.47 -30.90
CA ARG A 7 -42.25 4.26 -31.33
C ARG A 7 -41.38 5.03 -30.34
N ASN A 8 -40.60 4.32 -29.52
CA ASN A 8 -39.67 4.93 -28.59
C ASN A 8 -38.69 5.83 -29.37
N PRO A 9 -38.73 7.16 -29.19
CA PRO A 9 -37.89 8.09 -29.93
C PRO A 9 -36.38 7.86 -29.70
N CYS A 10 -35.99 7.30 -28.55
CA CYS A 10 -34.58 6.95 -28.29
C CYS A 10 -34.06 5.81 -29.18
N LEU A 11 -34.95 5.00 -29.78
CA LEU A 11 -34.55 3.95 -30.73
C LEU A 11 -34.23 4.51 -32.12
N VAL A 12 -34.53 5.79 -32.38
CA VAL A 12 -34.26 6.46 -33.65
C VAL A 12 -33.27 7.59 -33.39
N ASN A 13 -32.04 7.46 -33.88
CA ASN A 13 -30.98 8.46 -33.74
C ASN A 13 -30.73 8.90 -32.27
N ASN A 14 -30.84 7.97 -31.32
CA ASN A 14 -30.71 8.22 -29.87
C ASN A 14 -31.58 9.38 -29.36
N GLY A 15 -32.76 9.62 -29.96
CA GLY A 15 -33.63 10.75 -29.62
C GLY A 15 -33.00 12.13 -29.90
N GLY A 16 -31.87 12.18 -30.61
CA GLY A 16 -31.04 13.36 -30.80
C GLY A 16 -29.95 13.54 -29.74
N CYS A 17 -29.88 12.72 -28.70
CA CYS A 17 -28.91 12.84 -27.61
C CYS A 17 -27.52 12.36 -28.01
N GLN A 18 -26.49 13.08 -27.54
CA GLN A 18 -25.09 12.70 -27.77
C GLN A 18 -24.67 11.46 -26.95
N ASP A 19 -25.08 11.38 -25.69
CA ASP A 19 -24.68 10.31 -24.77
C ASP A 19 -25.89 9.40 -24.45
N ILE A 20 -26.69 9.76 -23.44
CA ILE A 20 -27.78 8.95 -22.92
C ILE A 20 -29.13 9.56 -23.31
N CYS A 21 -30.01 8.77 -23.91
CA CYS A 21 -31.40 9.13 -24.19
C CYS A 21 -32.35 8.43 -23.22
N GLY A 22 -33.11 9.21 -22.47
CA GLY A 22 -34.22 8.77 -21.64
C GLY A 22 -35.55 9.32 -22.14
N LEU A 23 -36.66 8.73 -21.68
CA LEU A 23 -37.99 9.29 -21.87
C LEU A 23 -38.56 9.75 -20.53
N ASP A 24 -39.18 10.92 -20.50
CA ASP A 24 -39.94 11.38 -19.34
C ASP A 24 -41.29 10.65 -19.21
N ALA A 25 -42.02 10.92 -18.13
CA ALA A 25 -43.34 10.33 -17.88
C ALA A 25 -44.41 10.69 -18.95
N ARG A 26 -44.11 11.63 -19.85
CA ARG A 26 -44.98 12.07 -20.96
C ARG A 26 -44.51 11.51 -22.31
N GLY A 27 -43.44 10.72 -22.34
CA GLY A 27 -42.85 10.14 -23.54
C GLY A 27 -41.95 11.09 -24.34
N SER A 28 -41.54 12.21 -23.75
CA SER A 28 -40.62 13.17 -24.37
C SER A 28 -39.17 12.76 -24.16
N VAL A 29 -38.30 13.05 -25.13
CA VAL A 29 -36.87 12.76 -25.03
C VAL A 29 -36.20 13.67 -24.01
N VAL A 30 -35.40 13.08 -23.13
CA VAL A 30 -34.52 13.76 -22.18
C VAL A 30 -33.11 13.23 -22.36
N CYS A 31 -32.16 14.12 -22.63
CA CYS A 31 -30.76 13.76 -22.80
C CYS A 31 -29.99 13.90 -21.47
N SER A 32 -29.05 13.00 -21.23
CA SER A 32 -28.14 13.03 -20.09
C SER A 32 -26.74 12.64 -20.53
N CYS A 33 -25.72 13.10 -19.80
CA CYS A 33 -24.32 12.85 -20.14
C CYS A 33 -23.71 11.80 -19.22
N TYR A 34 -22.66 11.12 -19.70
CA TYR A 34 -21.83 10.28 -18.83
C TYR A 34 -21.07 11.13 -17.80
N LEU A 35 -20.63 10.49 -16.70
CA LEU A 35 -19.87 11.13 -15.62
C LEU A 35 -18.70 11.98 -16.16
N GLY A 36 -18.57 13.21 -15.67
CA GLY A 36 -17.53 14.17 -16.11
C GLY A 36 -17.92 15.06 -17.30
N ARG A 37 -19.16 14.97 -17.79
CA ARG A 37 -19.68 15.80 -18.89
C ARG A 37 -20.94 16.54 -18.46
N ASN A 38 -21.15 17.72 -19.02
CA ASN A 38 -22.33 18.55 -18.73
C ASN A 38 -23.12 18.80 -20.01
N LEU A 39 -24.45 18.76 -19.87
CA LEU A 39 -25.38 19.07 -20.95
C LEU A 39 -25.34 20.58 -21.22
N VAL A 40 -25.06 21.00 -22.45
CA VAL A 40 -25.00 22.43 -22.80
C VAL A 40 -26.42 23.02 -22.69
N SER A 41 -26.68 23.71 -21.59
CA SER A 41 -27.92 24.46 -21.38
C SER A 41 -27.68 25.93 -21.68
N GLY A 42 -27.62 26.27 -22.97
CA GLY A 42 -27.50 27.65 -23.43
C GLY A 42 -26.62 27.79 -24.67
N GLY A 43 -27.23 27.63 -25.85
CA GLY A 43 -26.58 27.93 -27.13
C GLY A 43 -27.42 27.60 -28.34
N ASP A 44 -28.17 26.49 -28.29
CA ASP A 44 -28.93 25.98 -29.42
C ASP A 44 -30.01 24.98 -28.98
N SER A 45 -31.12 25.03 -29.70
CA SER A 45 -32.48 24.74 -29.24
C SER A 45 -32.83 23.26 -29.08
N ASN A 46 -32.08 22.45 -28.34
CA ASN A 46 -32.61 21.14 -27.86
C ASN A 46 -31.83 20.41 -26.74
N GLY A 47 -30.76 20.97 -26.14
CA GLY A 47 -30.11 20.33 -24.98
C GLY A 47 -29.60 18.91 -25.27
N THR A 48 -29.14 18.66 -26.49
CA THR A 48 -28.76 17.32 -26.96
C THR A 48 -27.27 17.04 -26.88
N GLN A 49 -26.44 18.09 -26.71
CA GLN A 49 -24.98 17.99 -26.72
C GLN A 49 -24.40 18.04 -25.32
N CYS A 50 -23.42 17.17 -25.09
CA CYS A 50 -22.65 17.04 -23.87
C CYS A 50 -21.25 17.61 -24.12
N ILE A 51 -20.87 18.66 -23.40
CA ILE A 51 -19.47 19.12 -23.40
C ILE A 51 -18.72 18.43 -22.27
N GLY A 52 -17.45 18.11 -22.53
CA GLY A 52 -16.54 17.77 -21.44
C GLY A 52 -16.53 18.93 -20.46
N GLN A 53 -16.73 18.63 -19.17
CA GLN A 53 -16.35 19.61 -18.16
C GLN A 53 -14.86 19.85 -18.40
N SER A 54 -14.44 21.10 -18.53
CA SER A 54 -13.01 21.43 -18.55
C SER A 54 -12.44 20.98 -17.20
N MET A 55 -12.02 19.72 -17.11
CA MET A 55 -11.27 19.18 -15.99
C MET A 55 -9.91 19.84 -16.08
N SER A 56 -9.82 21.04 -15.52
CA SER A 56 -8.56 21.41 -14.88
C SER A 56 -8.27 20.25 -13.94
N CYS A 57 -7.19 19.51 -14.18
CA CYS A 57 -6.75 18.45 -13.30
C CYS A 57 -6.78 18.99 -11.86
N SER A 58 -7.25 18.18 -10.91
CA SER A 58 -7.18 18.53 -9.48
C SER A 58 -5.73 18.92 -9.14
N GLU A 59 -5.49 19.80 -8.17
CA GLU A 59 -4.12 20.24 -7.85
C GLU A 59 -3.16 19.06 -7.57
N ASP A 60 -3.70 17.93 -7.12
CA ASP A 60 -2.96 16.71 -6.83
C ASP A 60 -2.70 15.78 -8.03
N SER A 61 -3.14 16.16 -9.23
CA SER A 61 -3.04 15.33 -10.44
C SER A 61 -2.13 15.95 -11.51
N PHE A 62 -1.34 15.11 -12.15
CA PHE A 62 -0.46 15.43 -13.25
C PHE A 62 -1.22 15.37 -14.58
N HIS A 63 -1.02 16.37 -15.42
CA HIS A 63 -1.63 16.45 -16.75
C HIS A 63 -0.69 15.86 -17.80
N CYS A 64 -1.10 14.76 -18.44
CA CYS A 64 -0.37 14.16 -19.55
C CYS A 64 -0.29 15.14 -20.73
N VAL A 65 0.82 15.15 -21.49
CA VAL A 65 1.01 16.09 -22.60
C VAL A 65 -0.04 15.88 -23.71
N ASN A 66 -0.46 14.63 -23.95
CA ASN A 66 -1.52 14.28 -24.90
C ASN A 66 -2.95 14.35 -24.31
N GLY A 67 -3.11 14.92 -23.12
CA GLY A 67 -4.37 15.03 -22.40
C GLY A 67 -4.66 13.82 -21.51
N GLY A 68 -5.38 14.08 -20.42
CA GLY A 68 -5.63 13.11 -19.34
C GLY A 68 -4.97 13.54 -18.03
N CYS A 69 -5.55 13.13 -16.90
CA CYS A 69 -5.02 13.41 -15.57
C CYS A 69 -4.72 12.10 -14.86
N ILE A 70 -3.51 11.97 -14.31
CA ILE A 70 -3.13 10.87 -13.42
C ILE A 70 -2.77 11.44 -12.04
N PRO A 71 -2.86 10.65 -10.96
CA PRO A 71 -2.31 11.06 -9.67
C PRO A 71 -0.83 11.42 -9.79
N HIS A 72 -0.39 12.47 -9.11
CA HIS A 72 1.04 12.86 -9.11
C HIS A 72 1.95 11.75 -8.54
N THR A 73 1.41 10.82 -7.74
CA THR A 73 2.14 9.64 -7.25
C THR A 73 2.51 8.65 -8.36
N PHE A 74 1.82 8.68 -9.50
CA PHE A 74 2.04 7.80 -10.65
C PHE A 74 2.89 8.44 -11.74
N THR A 75 3.69 9.43 -11.36
CA THR A 75 4.69 9.99 -12.27
C THR A 75 6.06 9.54 -11.79
N CYS A 76 6.98 9.33 -12.73
CA CYS A 76 8.35 8.86 -12.51
C CYS A 76 8.45 7.70 -11.51
N ASP A 77 7.57 6.72 -11.65
CA ASP A 77 7.59 5.47 -10.89
C ASP A 77 8.07 4.28 -11.74
N GLY A 78 8.55 4.55 -12.95
CA GLY A 78 9.01 3.57 -13.91
C GLY A 78 7.88 2.87 -14.67
N ILE A 79 6.62 3.22 -14.41
CA ILE A 79 5.44 2.62 -15.04
C ILE A 79 4.76 3.67 -15.91
N ASN A 80 4.41 3.27 -17.13
CA ASN A 80 3.73 4.15 -18.06
C ASN A 80 2.22 4.24 -17.76
N HIS A 81 1.79 5.33 -17.14
CA HIS A 81 0.39 5.65 -16.85
C HIS A 81 -0.23 6.64 -17.85
N CYS A 82 0.56 7.52 -18.46
CA CYS A 82 0.09 8.41 -19.52
C CYS A 82 0.10 7.70 -20.88
N PRO A 83 -0.91 7.90 -21.76
CA PRO A 83 -0.90 7.31 -23.10
C PRO A 83 0.34 7.65 -23.94
N ASP A 84 0.99 8.76 -23.62
CA ASP A 84 2.19 9.30 -24.27
C ASP A 84 3.47 9.19 -23.42
N HIS A 85 3.46 8.43 -22.31
CA HIS A 85 4.63 8.21 -21.44
C HIS A 85 5.22 9.50 -20.83
N SER A 86 4.35 10.49 -20.70
CA SER A 86 4.70 11.87 -20.41
C SER A 86 5.00 12.10 -18.91
N ASP A 87 4.18 11.55 -18.02
CA ASP A 87 4.64 10.40 -17.26
C ASP A 87 6.02 10.37 -16.59
N GLU A 88 6.87 9.69 -17.34
CA GLU A 88 8.19 9.18 -17.02
C GLU A 88 9.25 9.98 -17.78
N ASN A 89 8.92 11.20 -18.20
CA ASN A 89 9.82 12.02 -18.98
C ASN A 89 11.05 12.37 -18.14
N GLU A 90 12.23 11.92 -18.58
CA GLU A 90 13.50 12.09 -17.87
C GLU A 90 13.76 13.54 -17.41
N LYS A 91 13.41 14.55 -18.23
CA LYS A 91 13.58 15.96 -17.86
C LYS A 91 12.62 16.41 -16.77
N TYR A 92 11.39 15.90 -16.80
CA TYR A 92 10.39 16.16 -15.77
C TYR A 92 10.80 15.46 -14.47
N CYS A 93 11.19 14.19 -14.53
CA CYS A 93 11.61 13.39 -13.38
C CYS A 93 12.87 13.92 -12.70
N ALA A 94 13.85 14.42 -13.46
CA ALA A 94 15.08 14.98 -12.90
C ALA A 94 14.90 16.35 -12.22
N THR A 95 13.81 17.07 -12.50
CA THR A 95 13.61 18.45 -12.00
C THR A 95 12.42 18.59 -11.06
N ARG A 96 11.59 17.56 -10.93
CA ARG A 96 10.44 17.60 -10.04
C ARG A 96 10.89 17.42 -8.57
N PRO A 97 10.37 18.23 -7.64
CA PRO A 97 10.42 17.87 -6.24
C PRO A 97 9.40 16.74 -5.96
N CYS A 98 9.75 15.78 -5.11
CA CYS A 98 8.76 14.87 -4.55
C CYS A 98 7.76 15.65 -3.69
N LYS A 99 6.51 15.17 -3.61
CA LYS A 99 5.50 15.76 -2.73
C LYS A 99 5.95 15.70 -1.27
N PRO A 100 5.47 16.62 -0.39
CA PRO A 100 5.67 16.46 1.05
C PRO A 100 5.22 15.08 1.52
N GLY A 101 6.01 14.42 2.37
CA GLY A 101 5.74 13.05 2.82
C GLY A 101 6.26 11.95 1.87
N HIS A 102 7.05 12.30 0.86
CA HIS A 102 7.70 11.36 -0.07
C HIS A 102 9.22 11.54 -0.05
N PHE A 103 9.94 10.44 -0.20
CA PHE A 103 11.40 10.39 -0.32
C PHE A 103 11.84 10.36 -1.79
N HIS A 104 12.92 11.09 -2.10
CA HIS A 104 13.49 11.18 -3.44
C HIS A 104 14.67 10.20 -3.58
N CYS A 105 14.46 9.14 -4.35
CA CYS A 105 15.46 8.13 -4.67
C CYS A 105 16.59 8.69 -5.56
N ASN A 106 17.73 8.01 -5.63
CA ASN A 106 18.85 8.41 -6.48
C ASN A 106 18.55 8.25 -7.98
N ASN A 107 17.63 7.36 -8.35
CA ASN A 107 17.11 7.19 -9.71
C ASN A 107 15.96 8.16 -10.06
N ASN A 108 15.69 9.17 -9.22
CA ASN A 108 14.61 10.16 -9.37
C ASN A 108 13.17 9.61 -9.20
N HIS A 109 13.04 8.40 -8.65
CA HIS A 109 11.75 7.90 -8.19
C HIS A 109 11.34 8.58 -6.89
N CYS A 110 10.03 8.68 -6.67
CA CYS A 110 9.48 9.17 -5.40
C CYS A 110 8.70 8.03 -4.74
N ILE A 111 9.12 7.66 -3.54
CA ILE A 111 8.43 6.67 -2.72
C ILE A 111 7.84 7.37 -1.48
N TYR A 112 6.91 6.74 -0.78
CA TYR A 112 6.45 7.27 0.50
C TYR A 112 7.58 7.29 1.54
N GLU A 113 7.60 8.28 2.44
CA GLU A 113 8.63 8.36 3.50
C GLU A 113 8.64 7.14 4.43
N ASN A 114 7.50 6.45 4.62
CA ASN A 114 7.42 5.23 5.43
C ASN A 114 8.03 3.99 4.75
N GLN A 115 8.37 4.08 3.46
CA GLN A 115 9.08 3.06 2.68
C GLN A 115 10.58 3.36 2.62
N THR A 116 11.07 4.22 3.52
CA THR A 116 12.51 4.41 3.68
C THR A 116 12.97 3.60 4.86
N CYS A 117 14.10 2.91 4.69
CA CYS A 117 14.71 2.11 5.74
C CYS A 117 13.80 1.00 6.26
N ASP A 118 13.01 0.36 5.40
CA ASP A 118 12.08 -0.71 5.79
C ASP A 118 12.54 -2.12 5.38
N GLN A 119 13.78 -2.23 4.88
CA GLN A 119 14.40 -3.45 4.30
C GLN A 119 13.86 -3.86 2.94
N VAL A 120 12.99 -3.06 2.33
CA VAL A 120 12.48 -3.29 0.98
C VAL A 120 13.19 -2.34 0.02
N ASN A 121 13.47 -2.81 -1.19
CA ASN A 121 14.01 -1.96 -2.25
C ASN A 121 12.84 -1.38 -3.06
N ASP A 122 12.17 -0.39 -2.49
CA ASP A 122 11.04 0.33 -3.10
C ASP A 122 11.52 1.32 -4.16
N CYS A 123 12.71 1.90 -3.98
CA CYS A 123 13.32 2.74 -5.01
C CYS A 123 13.71 1.96 -6.27
N GLY A 124 13.93 0.64 -6.18
CA GLY A 124 14.47 -0.21 -7.24
C GLY A 124 16.00 -0.13 -7.40
N ASP A 125 16.63 0.97 -6.98
CA ASP A 125 18.09 1.15 -6.93
C ASP A 125 18.70 0.97 -5.51
N GLY A 126 17.85 0.71 -4.52
CA GLY A 126 18.19 0.49 -3.10
C GLY A 126 18.55 1.77 -2.35
N SER A 127 18.32 2.95 -2.92
CA SER A 127 18.73 4.23 -2.32
C SER A 127 17.91 4.65 -1.09
N ASP A 128 16.69 4.14 -0.96
CA ASP A 128 15.82 4.14 0.20
C ASP A 128 16.41 3.42 1.42
N GLU A 129 17.23 2.41 1.17
CA GLU A 129 17.88 1.61 2.21
C GLU A 129 19.32 2.08 2.51
N LEU A 130 19.75 3.20 1.90
CA LEU A 130 21.06 3.79 2.11
C LEU A 130 21.01 4.91 3.16
N ASN A 131 22.03 4.93 4.03
CA ASN A 131 22.29 6.02 4.97
C ASN A 131 21.14 6.29 5.96
N CYS A 132 20.38 5.25 6.28
CA CYS A 132 19.43 5.27 7.38
C CYS A 132 20.16 5.70 8.65
N THR A 133 19.74 6.80 9.26
CA THR A 133 20.29 7.31 10.52
C THR A 133 19.15 7.40 11.53
N CYS A 134 19.19 6.56 12.57
CA CYS A 134 18.24 6.68 13.67
C CYS A 134 18.63 7.86 14.57
N PRO A 135 17.65 8.58 15.16
CA PRO A 135 17.93 9.54 16.21
C PRO A 135 18.70 8.90 17.39
N GLN A 136 19.42 9.69 18.19
CA GLN A 136 20.27 9.18 19.28
C GLN A 136 19.52 8.32 20.32
N ASP A 137 18.21 8.54 20.52
CA ASP A 137 17.37 7.80 21.47
C ASP A 137 16.54 6.68 20.80
N HIS A 138 16.97 6.18 19.64
CA HIS A 138 16.32 5.11 18.91
C HIS A 138 17.27 3.92 18.69
N PHE A 139 16.70 2.72 18.68
CA PHE A 139 17.35 1.49 18.26
C PHE A 139 17.03 1.21 16.79
N ARG A 140 18.03 0.75 16.04
CA ARG A 140 17.89 0.34 14.64
C ARG A 140 17.58 -1.15 14.58
N CYS A 141 16.45 -1.51 13.97
CA CYS A 141 16.16 -2.89 13.62
C CYS A 141 17.10 -3.39 12.53
N GLY A 142 17.50 -4.66 12.59
CA GLY A 142 18.34 -5.32 11.60
C GLY A 142 19.86 -5.25 11.87
N LYS A 143 20.58 -6.21 11.28
CA LYS A 143 22.07 -6.27 11.34
C LYS A 143 22.78 -5.41 10.30
N LYS A 144 22.05 -4.85 9.33
CA LYS A 144 22.59 -4.03 8.23
C LYS A 144 21.92 -2.65 8.25
N GLN A 145 22.49 -1.69 7.54
CA GLN A 145 22.19 -0.24 7.59
C GLN A 145 20.80 0.14 7.02
N ALA A 146 19.88 -0.79 7.02
CA ALA A 146 18.56 -0.80 6.40
C ALA A 146 17.65 -1.42 7.46
N GLY A 147 16.56 -0.76 7.84
CA GLY A 147 15.68 -1.20 8.94
C GLY A 147 15.12 -0.06 9.78
N PRO A 148 13.87 -0.22 10.29
CA PRO A 148 13.15 0.84 10.96
C PRO A 148 13.81 1.21 12.28
N CYS A 149 13.54 2.43 12.73
CA CYS A 149 14.01 2.92 14.02
C CYS A 149 12.87 2.84 15.04
N ILE A 150 13.08 2.07 16.10
CA ILE A 150 12.19 2.02 17.26
C ILE A 150 12.79 2.87 18.40
N LEU A 151 12.00 3.25 19.39
CA LEU A 151 12.53 3.95 20.56
C LEU A 151 13.46 3.03 21.35
N SER A 152 14.56 3.56 21.90
CA SER A 152 15.56 2.74 22.62
C SER A 152 15.00 1.93 23.80
N HIS A 153 13.83 2.28 24.34
CA HIS A 153 13.20 1.55 25.44
C HIS A 153 12.47 0.27 25.02
N PHE A 154 12.16 0.14 23.71
CA PHE A 154 11.63 -1.07 23.10
C PHE A 154 12.72 -2.12 22.84
N ARG A 155 13.99 -1.76 23.04
CA ARG A 155 15.08 -2.73 22.95
C ARG A 155 15.15 -3.56 24.23
N CYS A 156 15.03 -4.88 24.10
CA CYS A 156 15.09 -5.85 25.18
C CYS A 156 13.92 -5.72 26.18
N ASP A 157 12.73 -5.40 25.71
CA ASP A 157 11.54 -5.18 26.55
C ASP A 157 10.58 -6.39 26.62
N ASN A 158 10.97 -7.50 25.98
CA ASN A 158 10.25 -8.77 25.83
C ASN A 158 9.07 -8.74 24.85
N ASP A 159 8.90 -7.68 24.07
CA ASP A 159 7.99 -7.63 22.92
C ASP A 159 8.81 -7.46 21.62
N PRO A 160 8.45 -8.12 20.52
CA PRO A 160 9.13 -7.93 19.25
C PRO A 160 8.56 -6.70 18.53
N ASP A 161 9.19 -5.54 18.71
CA ASP A 161 8.85 -4.30 18.01
C ASP A 161 9.52 -4.23 16.62
N CYS A 162 10.68 -4.88 16.46
CA CYS A 162 11.31 -5.00 15.16
C CYS A 162 10.66 -6.10 14.28
N PRO A 163 10.52 -5.89 12.96
CA PRO A 163 9.99 -6.91 12.05
C PRO A 163 10.86 -8.18 11.98
N ASP A 164 12.13 -8.08 12.38
CA ASP A 164 13.08 -9.20 12.49
C ASP A 164 13.41 -9.59 13.94
N ALA A 165 12.66 -9.08 14.92
CA ALA A 165 12.86 -9.29 16.36
C ALA A 165 14.30 -9.00 16.85
N SER A 166 15.03 -8.13 16.15
CA SER A 166 16.44 -7.84 16.44
C SER A 166 16.69 -6.96 17.66
N ASP A 167 15.67 -6.23 18.08
CA ASP A 167 15.55 -5.55 19.37
C ASP A 167 15.64 -6.49 20.55
N GLU A 168 15.10 -7.70 20.41
CA GLU A 168 15.10 -8.73 21.44
C GLU A 168 16.30 -9.69 21.34
N MET A 169 17.18 -9.51 20.35
CA MET A 169 18.37 -10.32 20.16
C MET A 169 19.59 -9.80 20.94
N GLY A 170 20.34 -10.72 21.57
CA GLY A 170 21.60 -10.39 22.25
C GLY A 170 21.43 -9.54 23.51
N CYS A 171 20.27 -9.68 24.15
CA CYS A 171 19.91 -9.02 25.40
C CYS A 171 20.49 -9.75 26.63
N PRO A 172 20.59 -9.08 27.78
CA PRO A 172 20.91 -9.74 29.04
C PRO A 172 19.93 -10.89 29.30
N PRO A 173 20.38 -12.03 29.89
CA PRO A 173 19.54 -13.19 30.10
C PRO A 173 18.34 -12.84 30.98
N GLN A 174 17.13 -12.92 30.41
CA GLN A 174 15.88 -12.66 31.10
C GLN A 174 15.54 -13.82 32.04
N ASN A 175 14.90 -13.48 33.15
CA ASN A 175 14.44 -14.47 34.11
C ASN A 175 12.97 -14.78 33.82
N CYS A 176 12.72 -15.83 33.03
CA CYS A 176 11.37 -16.31 32.70
C CYS A 176 10.56 -16.80 33.92
N SER A 177 11.10 -16.69 35.15
CA SER A 177 10.39 -16.97 36.40
C SER A 177 9.63 -15.76 36.95
N VAL A 178 9.81 -14.57 36.35
CA VAL A 178 9.17 -13.32 36.81
C VAL A 178 8.05 -12.96 35.85
N THR A 179 6.85 -12.83 36.42
CA THR A 179 5.64 -12.33 35.76
C THR A 179 5.93 -11.08 34.93
N LEU A 180 5.91 -11.21 33.61
CA LEU A 180 5.45 -10.11 32.76
C LEU A 180 3.97 -9.92 33.05
N HIS A 181 3.52 -8.66 33.00
CA HIS A 181 2.30 -8.14 33.63
C HIS A 181 0.94 -8.74 33.16
N HIS A 182 0.91 -9.93 32.54
CA HIS A 182 -0.34 -10.60 32.11
C HIS A 182 -0.36 -12.14 32.18
N ILE A 183 0.64 -12.84 32.75
CA ILE A 183 0.59 -14.31 32.82
C ILE A 183 0.71 -14.77 34.28
N ASN A 184 -0.38 -15.36 34.79
CA ASN A 184 -0.42 -15.95 36.13
C ASN A 184 0.53 -17.15 36.18
N THR A 185 1.42 -17.10 37.16
CA THR A 185 2.49 -18.06 37.42
C THR A 185 1.96 -19.44 37.81
N SER A 186 2.01 -20.38 36.86
CA SER A 186 2.14 -21.80 37.16
C SER A 186 2.78 -22.63 36.03
N ASP A 187 3.07 -22.03 34.88
CA ASP A 187 3.63 -22.76 33.74
C ASP A 187 5.15 -22.64 33.66
N SER A 188 5.79 -23.76 33.29
CA SER A 188 7.24 -23.87 33.15
C SER A 188 7.67 -23.22 31.85
N LEU A 189 7.84 -21.89 31.88
CA LEU A 189 8.39 -21.13 30.76
C LEU A 189 9.86 -21.50 30.52
N VAL A 190 10.21 -21.70 29.26
CA VAL A 190 11.56 -22.02 28.79
C VAL A 190 12.13 -20.80 28.09
N LYS A 191 13.38 -20.48 28.39
CA LYS A 191 14.10 -19.37 27.76
C LYS A 191 14.63 -19.79 26.39
N CYS A 192 14.52 -18.90 25.42
CA CYS A 192 15.13 -19.06 24.10
C CYS A 192 16.65 -18.79 24.14
N GLN A 193 17.37 -19.18 23.07
CA GLN A 193 18.83 -19.15 23.08
C GLN A 193 19.41 -17.75 22.85
N HIS A 194 18.84 -16.98 21.93
CA HIS A 194 19.36 -15.70 21.47
C HIS A 194 18.39 -14.53 21.61
N THR A 195 17.12 -14.80 21.90
CA THR A 195 16.06 -13.81 22.13
C THR A 195 15.68 -13.71 23.61
N THR A 196 14.98 -12.64 23.98
CA THR A 196 14.34 -12.48 25.30
C THR A 196 13.07 -13.31 25.46
N ALA A 197 12.59 -13.97 24.40
CA ALA A 197 11.38 -14.76 24.39
C ALA A 197 11.39 -15.85 25.47
N CYS A 198 10.25 -15.94 26.16
CA CYS A 198 9.95 -16.98 27.14
C CYS A 198 8.74 -17.74 26.63
N ILE A 199 8.96 -18.96 26.16
CA ILE A 199 7.94 -19.79 25.52
C ILE A 199 7.47 -20.91 26.46
N HIS A 200 6.29 -21.45 26.21
CA HIS A 200 5.83 -22.61 26.96
C HIS A 200 6.63 -23.85 26.56
N ALA A 201 6.88 -24.79 27.49
CA ALA A 201 7.57 -26.05 27.17
C ALA A 201 6.86 -26.93 26.11
N ASN A 202 5.63 -26.61 25.74
CA ASN A 202 4.85 -27.32 24.71
C ASN A 202 5.07 -26.73 23.30
N TRP A 203 5.71 -25.57 23.20
CA TRP A 203 6.08 -24.87 21.97
C TRP A 203 7.53 -25.19 21.58
N ILE A 204 8.03 -26.35 22.03
CA ILE A 204 9.35 -26.84 21.65
C ILE A 204 9.09 -27.98 20.68
N CYS A 205 9.62 -27.87 19.46
CA CYS A 205 9.46 -28.86 18.41
C CYS A 205 7.99 -29.05 17.96
N ASP A 206 7.20 -27.97 17.98
CA ASP A 206 5.80 -28.00 17.54
C ASP A 206 5.63 -27.59 16.06
N GLY A 207 6.72 -27.17 15.43
CA GLY A 207 6.81 -26.82 14.01
C GLY A 207 6.67 -25.32 13.74
N GLU A 208 6.44 -24.50 14.76
CA GLU A 208 6.38 -23.04 14.65
C GLU A 208 7.65 -22.42 15.26
N ASN A 209 7.96 -21.16 14.90
CA ASN A 209 9.09 -20.42 15.47
C ASN A 209 8.58 -19.47 16.55
N ASP A 210 8.39 -20.00 17.76
CA ASP A 210 7.94 -19.24 18.93
C ASP A 210 9.09 -18.48 19.60
N CYS A 211 10.32 -18.96 19.46
CA CYS A 211 11.48 -18.28 20.01
C CYS A 211 11.98 -17.08 19.19
N TRP A 212 11.43 -16.84 18.00
CA TRP A 212 11.87 -15.85 16.98
C TRP A 212 13.30 -16.04 16.45
N ASP A 213 14.19 -16.74 17.17
CA ASP A 213 15.51 -17.19 16.73
C ASP A 213 15.52 -18.65 16.20
N GLY A 214 14.38 -19.33 16.24
CA GLY A 214 14.19 -20.73 15.83
C GLY A 214 14.85 -21.76 16.75
N SER A 215 15.31 -21.38 17.94
CA SER A 215 16.04 -22.29 18.85
C SER A 215 15.18 -23.39 19.48
N ASP A 216 13.88 -23.16 19.58
CA ASP A 216 12.83 -24.11 19.98
C ASP A 216 12.67 -25.29 19.00
N GLU A 217 12.92 -25.06 17.71
CA GLU A 217 12.81 -26.08 16.66
C GLU A 217 14.16 -26.77 16.36
N LEU A 218 15.21 -26.48 17.13
CA LEU A 218 16.51 -27.12 16.98
C LEU A 218 16.61 -28.38 17.82
N ASN A 219 17.22 -29.42 17.24
CA ASN A 219 17.59 -30.66 17.93
C ASN A 219 16.39 -31.46 18.50
N CYS A 220 15.25 -31.36 17.83
CA CYS A 220 14.05 -32.18 17.99
C CYS A 220 14.30 -33.63 17.57
N GLY A 221 15.11 -34.37 18.35
CA GLY A 221 15.58 -35.71 17.98
C GLY A 221 14.44 -36.61 17.47
N SER A 222 14.43 -36.92 16.17
CA SER A 222 13.55 -37.86 15.44
C SER A 222 12.13 -38.10 16.00
N LEU A 223 11.49 -37.07 16.57
CA LEU A 223 10.09 -37.07 16.98
C LEU A 223 9.23 -36.14 16.10
N ALA A 224 9.84 -35.43 15.15
CA ALA A 224 9.15 -34.68 14.10
C ALA A 224 8.95 -35.54 12.84
N SER A 225 8.30 -36.69 12.98
CA SER A 225 7.97 -37.58 11.85
C SER A 225 6.48 -37.88 11.79
N GLU A 226 5.61 -36.88 11.95
CA GLU A 226 4.19 -37.03 11.61
C GLU A 226 3.47 -35.70 11.27
N CYS A 227 4.11 -34.85 10.46
CA CYS A 227 3.41 -33.83 9.67
C CYS A 227 3.77 -33.97 8.19
N ALA A 228 3.55 -35.16 7.64
CA ALA A 228 3.51 -35.35 6.20
C ALA A 228 2.17 -34.84 5.67
N PHE A 229 2.25 -33.83 4.79
CA PHE A 229 1.28 -33.46 3.77
C PHE A 229 0.20 -34.54 3.55
N VAL A 230 -1.04 -34.26 3.97
CA VAL A 230 -2.19 -35.03 3.51
C VAL A 230 -2.55 -34.51 2.11
N PRO A 231 -2.59 -35.36 1.06
CA PRO A 231 -2.93 -34.96 -0.30
C PRO A 231 -4.40 -34.56 -0.49
#